data_AF-A0A371BJS5-F1
#
_entry.id   AF-A0A371BJS5-F1
#
_cell.length_a   1.000
_cell.length_b   1.000
_cell.length_c   1.000
_cell.angle_alpha   90.00
_cell.angle_beta   90.00
_cell.angle_gamma   90.00
#
_symmetry.space_group_name_H-M   'P 1'
#
loop_
_entity.id
_entity.type
_entity.pdbx_description
1 polymer ?
#
loop_
_entity_poly.entity_id
_entity_poly.type
_entity_poly.pdbx_seq_one_letter_code
_entity_poly.pdbx_strand_id
1 'polypeptide(L)'
;MTIETSSQGVKDPADCANMAEVRAGVDNVDAQLVELLARRFGYMDAAARIKQDRETVRDEVRKAQVIANARKAALDLRIPQDVIAEMWEALVEGSIAYEYGRWDALRG
;
A
#
# COMPACT_ATOMS: atom_id res chain seq x y z
N MET A 1 -19.22 14.33 0.74
CA MET A 1 -18.12 15.26 0.41
C MET A 1 -17.16 14.49 -0.46
N THR A 2 -17.32 14.61 -1.77
CA THR A 2 -16.50 13.91 -2.77
C THR A 2 -15.20 14.69 -2.90
N ILE A 3 -14.07 14.05 -2.63
CA ILE A 3 -12.77 14.66 -2.90
C ILE A 3 -12.57 14.53 -4.41
N GLU A 4 -12.77 15.62 -5.14
CA GLU A 4 -12.27 15.77 -6.51
C GLU A 4 -10.75 15.94 -6.42
N THR A 5 -10.02 14.83 -6.52
CA THR A 5 -8.60 14.87 -6.87
C THR A 5 -8.51 15.18 -8.36
N SER A 6 -8.58 16.46 -8.70
CA SER A 6 -8.14 16.92 -10.02
C SER A 6 -6.63 16.67 -10.12
N SER A 7 -6.25 15.55 -10.74
CA SER A 7 -4.88 15.39 -11.24
C SER A 7 -4.75 16.32 -12.44
N GLN A 8 -4.02 17.42 -12.28
CA GLN A 8 -3.83 18.31 -13.42
C GLN A 8 -2.97 17.60 -14.47
N GLY A 9 -3.61 17.16 -15.56
CA GLY A 9 -2.95 16.75 -16.80
C GLY A 9 -3.35 15.39 -17.38
N VAL A 10 -4.09 14.54 -16.66
CA VAL A 10 -4.44 13.19 -17.13
C VAL A 10 -5.95 13.01 -17.21
N LYS A 11 -6.42 12.33 -18.26
CA LYS A 11 -7.84 12.09 -18.50
C LYS A 11 -8.39 11.00 -17.59
N ASP A 12 -9.69 11.07 -17.32
CA ASP A 12 -10.41 9.95 -16.72
C ASP A 12 -10.34 8.70 -17.62
N PRO A 13 -10.32 7.47 -17.06
CA PRO A 13 -10.22 6.26 -17.85
C PRO A 13 -11.28 6.13 -18.96
N ALA A 14 -12.47 6.67 -18.74
CA ALA A 14 -13.57 6.66 -19.71
C ALA A 14 -13.38 7.63 -20.89
N ASP A 15 -12.54 8.65 -20.73
CA ASP A 15 -12.29 9.72 -21.72
C ASP A 15 -11.00 9.50 -22.52
N CYS A 16 -10.22 8.47 -22.18
CA CYS A 16 -9.04 8.08 -22.93
C CYS A 16 -9.42 7.60 -24.34
N ALA A 17 -8.85 8.24 -25.36
CA ALA A 17 -9.10 7.95 -26.77
C ALA A 17 -8.00 7.10 -27.43
N ASN A 18 -6.85 6.94 -26.77
CA ASN A 18 -5.73 6.16 -27.29
C ASN A 18 -4.86 5.58 -26.16
N MET A 19 -3.97 4.65 -26.50
CA MET A 19 -3.11 3.97 -25.51
C MET A 19 -2.04 4.87 -24.87
N ALA A 20 -1.67 6.00 -25.49
CA ALA A 20 -0.74 6.93 -24.86
C ALA A 20 -1.40 7.63 -23.66
N GLU A 21 -2.66 8.00 -23.78
CA GLU A 21 -3.45 8.58 -22.70
C GLU A 21 -3.68 7.57 -21.55
N VAL A 22 -4.00 6.32 -21.89
CA VAL A 22 -4.15 5.24 -20.88
C VAL A 22 -2.86 5.04 -20.10
N ARG A 23 -1.70 5.00 -20.76
CA ARG A 23 -0.40 4.83 -20.11
C ARG A 23 -0.07 6.00 -19.19
N ALA A 24 -0.31 7.24 -19.64
CA ALA A 24 -0.16 8.42 -18.79
C ALA A 24 -1.04 8.35 -17.52
N GLY A 25 -2.27 7.82 -17.65
CA GLY A 25 -3.17 7.49 -16.54
C GLY A 25 -2.56 6.51 -15.54
N VAL A 26 -2.09 5.38 -16.03
CA VAL A 26 -1.45 4.34 -15.21
C VAL A 26 -0.21 4.88 -14.52
N ASP A 27 0.70 5.52 -15.26
CA ASP A 27 1.95 6.08 -14.72
C ASP A 27 1.67 7.11 -13.61
N ASN A 28 0.64 7.95 -13.79
CA ASN A 28 0.24 8.94 -12.80
C ASN A 28 -0.36 8.30 -11.54
N VAL A 29 -1.19 7.26 -11.69
CA VAL A 29 -1.74 6.51 -10.55
C VAL A 29 -0.63 5.76 -9.81
N ASP A 30 0.29 5.13 -10.52
CA ASP A 30 1.40 4.38 -9.94
C ASP A 30 2.34 5.30 -9.14
N ALA A 31 2.61 6.51 -9.64
CA ALA A 31 3.36 7.51 -8.87
C ALA A 31 2.66 7.86 -7.53
N GLN A 32 1.35 8.08 -7.56
CA GLN A 32 0.56 8.34 -6.35
C GLN A 32 0.53 7.13 -5.41
N LEU A 33 0.45 5.91 -5.94
CA LEU A 33 0.54 4.69 -5.14
C LEU A 33 1.89 4.60 -4.42
N VAL A 34 3.00 4.92 -5.09
CA VAL A 34 4.33 4.93 -4.46
C VAL A 34 4.43 5.96 -3.34
N GLU A 35 3.86 7.15 -3.51
CA GLU A 35 3.80 8.17 -2.43
C GLU A 35 2.99 7.68 -1.22
N LEU A 36 1.85 7.03 -1.45
CA LEU A 36 1.04 6.42 -0.40
C LEU A 36 1.79 5.28 0.31
N LEU A 37 2.53 4.46 -0.45
CA LEU A 37 3.37 3.41 0.10
C LEU A 37 4.51 3.97 0.95
N ALA A 38 5.16 5.06 0.52
CA ALA A 38 6.18 5.73 1.33
C ALA A 38 5.61 6.19 2.68
N ARG A 39 4.42 6.80 2.69
CA ARG A 39 3.71 7.13 3.94
C ARG A 39 3.39 5.88 4.76
N ARG A 40 2.97 4.79 4.13
CA ARG A 40 2.68 3.51 4.79
C ARG A 40 3.94 2.93 5.47
N PHE A 41 5.10 2.99 4.82
CA PHE A 41 6.37 2.59 5.42
C PHE A 41 6.83 3.51 6.56
N GLY A 42 6.50 4.81 6.51
CA GLY A 42 6.70 5.70 7.66
C GLY A 42 5.95 5.27 8.93
N TYR A 43 4.85 4.53 8.82
CA TYR A 43 4.22 3.89 9.98
C TYR A 43 5.00 2.68 10.49
N MET A 44 5.79 2.00 9.65
CA MET A 44 6.70 0.94 10.09
C MET A 44 7.89 1.52 10.84
N ASP A 45 8.41 2.68 10.44
CA ASP A 45 9.38 3.44 11.26
C ASP A 45 8.81 3.78 12.64
N ALA A 46 7.56 4.23 12.69
CA ALA A 46 6.88 4.51 13.95
C ALA A 46 6.69 3.24 14.78
N ALA A 47 6.28 2.12 14.17
CA ALA A 47 6.13 0.84 14.83
C ALA A 47 7.47 0.34 15.41
N ALA A 48 8.55 0.38 14.62
CA ALA A 48 9.89 0.01 15.05
C ALA A 48 10.37 0.85 16.26
N ARG A 49 10.06 2.15 16.26
CA ARG A 49 10.35 3.04 17.41
C ARG A 49 9.55 2.66 18.67
N ILE A 50 8.27 2.33 18.52
CA ILE A 50 7.33 2.08 19.62
C ILE A 50 7.50 0.69 20.23
N LYS A 51 7.68 -0.35 19.42
CA LYS A 51 7.79 -1.74 19.88
C LYS A 51 9.04 -1.94 20.72
N GLN A 52 8.86 -2.45 21.93
CA GLN A 52 9.96 -2.71 22.87
C GLN A 52 10.63 -4.05 22.61
N ASP A 53 9.88 -5.04 22.15
CA ASP A 53 10.38 -6.41 21.93
C ASP A 53 10.42 -6.74 20.44
N ARG A 54 11.55 -7.32 20.00
CA ARG A 54 11.78 -7.71 18.60
C ARG A 54 10.77 -8.73 18.09
N GLU A 55 10.30 -9.62 18.97
CA GLU A 55 9.31 -10.66 18.63
C GLU A 55 7.96 -10.07 18.21
N THR A 56 7.61 -8.87 18.70
CA THR A 56 6.36 -8.21 18.36
C THR A 56 6.37 -7.56 16.97
N VAL A 57 7.53 -7.51 16.28
CA VAL A 57 7.62 -6.98 14.91
C VAL A 57 6.76 -7.79 13.95
N ARG A 58 6.76 -9.13 14.09
CA ARG A 58 5.91 -10.02 13.31
C ARG A 58 4.70 -10.48 14.14
N ASP A 59 3.52 -10.08 13.70
CA ASP A 59 2.23 -10.49 14.27
C ASP A 59 1.37 -11.11 13.16
N GLU A 60 1.22 -12.44 13.21
CA GLU A 60 0.47 -13.21 12.21
C GLU A 60 -1.02 -12.88 12.22
N VAL A 61 -1.60 -12.59 13.38
CA VAL A 61 -3.01 -12.21 13.50
C VAL A 61 -3.22 -10.85 12.84
N ARG A 62 -2.31 -9.90 13.12
CA ARG A 62 -2.36 -8.58 12.50
C ARG A 62 -2.17 -8.66 10.98
N LYS A 63 -1.22 -9.47 10.51
CA LYS A 63 -0.97 -9.72 9.07
C LYS A 63 -2.24 -10.24 8.38
N ALA A 64 -2.84 -11.31 8.90
CA ALA A 64 -4.06 -11.89 8.34
C ALA A 64 -5.19 -10.86 8.27
N GLN A 65 -5.34 -10.03 9.32
CA GLN A 65 -6.33 -8.96 9.33
C GLN A 65 -6.06 -7.87 8.28
N VAL A 66 -4.81 -7.47 8.05
CA VAL A 66 -4.46 -6.49 6.99
C VAL A 66 -4.90 -7.00 5.62
N ILE A 67 -4.60 -8.26 5.31
CA ILE A 67 -4.89 -8.85 3.99
C ILE A 67 -6.40 -9.05 3.82
N ALA A 68 -7.10 -9.52 4.85
CA ALA A 68 -8.56 -9.64 4.83
C ALA A 68 -9.25 -8.29 4.57
N ASN A 69 -8.75 -7.20 5.16
CA ASN A 69 -9.26 -5.86 4.91
C ASN A 69 -9.04 -5.41 3.46
N ALA A 70 -7.86 -5.66 2.89
CA ALA A 70 -7.57 -5.34 1.49
C ALA A 70 -8.47 -6.13 0.53
N ARG A 71 -8.68 -7.42 0.81
CA ARG A 71 -9.58 -8.27 0.04
C ARG A 71 -11.02 -7.77 0.09
N LYS A 72 -11.49 -7.35 1.27
CA LYS A 72 -12.82 -6.73 1.43
C LYS A 72 -12.94 -5.43 0.63
N ALA A 73 -11.94 -4.55 0.70
CA ALA A 73 -11.94 -3.31 -0.07
C ALA A 73 -11.96 -3.57 -1.58
N ALA A 74 -11.23 -4.58 -2.04
CA ALA A 74 -11.25 -5.01 -3.45
C ALA A 74 -12.64 -5.46 -3.90
N LEU A 75 -13.33 -6.24 -3.06
CA LEU A 75 -14.72 -6.64 -3.30
C LEU A 75 -15.65 -5.42 -3.42
N ASP A 76 -15.56 -4.48 -2.47
CA ASP A 76 -16.42 -3.29 -2.43
C ASP A 76 -16.20 -2.38 -3.66
N LEU A 77 -14.96 -2.32 -4.17
CA LEU A 77 -14.58 -1.58 -5.38
C LEU A 77 -14.79 -2.38 -6.69
N ARG A 78 -15.25 -3.64 -6.60
CA ARG A 78 -15.48 -4.54 -7.74
C ARG A 78 -14.21 -4.77 -8.59
N ILE A 79 -13.06 -4.90 -7.95
CA ILE A 79 -11.78 -5.29 -8.58
C ILE A 79 -11.36 -6.71 -8.15
N PRO A 80 -10.44 -7.38 -8.87
CA PRO A 80 -10.06 -8.77 -8.57
C PRO A 80 -9.49 -8.95 -7.15
N GLN A 81 -10.27 -9.60 -6.28
CA GLN A 81 -9.94 -9.78 -4.86
C GLN A 81 -8.64 -10.54 -4.62
N ASP A 82 -8.40 -11.61 -5.39
CA ASP A 82 -7.26 -12.49 -5.17
C ASP A 82 -5.96 -11.80 -5.59
N VAL A 83 -5.97 -11.00 -6.68
CA VAL A 83 -4.83 -10.17 -7.08
C VAL A 83 -4.49 -9.15 -5.99
N ILE A 84 -5.49 -8.48 -5.42
CA ILE A 84 -5.25 -7.52 -4.33
C ILE A 84 -4.72 -8.21 -3.08
N ALA A 85 -5.24 -9.40 -2.74
CA ALA A 85 -4.75 -10.17 -1.61
C ALA A 85 -3.28 -10.59 -1.79
N GLU A 86 -2.88 -11.05 -2.97
CA GLU A 86 -1.49 -11.41 -3.30
C GLU A 86 -0.54 -10.20 -3.23
N MET A 87 -0.95 -9.06 -3.77
CA MET A 87 -0.19 -7.81 -3.66
C MET A 87 -0.01 -7.40 -2.19
N TRP A 88 -1.06 -7.53 -1.38
CA TRP A 88 -1.01 -7.18 0.03
C TRP A 88 -0.19 -8.16 0.87
N GLU A 89 -0.16 -9.45 0.52
CA GLU A 89 0.73 -10.44 1.13
C GLU A 89 2.19 -10.00 0.96
N ALA A 90 2.61 -9.72 -0.28
CA ALA A 90 3.96 -9.25 -0.57
C ALA A 90 4.28 -7.92 0.12
N LEU A 91 3.35 -6.97 0.11
CA LEU A 91 3.52 -5.68 0.78
C LEU A 91 3.68 -5.84 2.29
N VAL A 92 2.87 -6.68 2.95
CA VAL A 92 2.95 -6.89 4.40
C VAL A 92 4.25 -7.60 4.78
N GLU A 93 4.65 -8.63 4.04
CA GLU A 93 5.95 -9.30 4.27
C GLU A 93 7.12 -8.35 4.12
N GLY A 94 7.14 -7.52 3.05
CA GLY A 94 8.14 -6.48 2.88
C GLY A 94 8.12 -5.42 4.00
N SER A 95 6.95 -5.12 4.55
CA SER A 95 6.81 -4.19 5.68
C SER A 95 7.40 -4.74 6.96
N ILE A 96 7.15 -6.02 7.25
CA ILE A 96 7.71 -6.72 8.42
C ILE A 96 9.24 -6.75 8.31
N ALA A 97 9.77 -7.10 7.14
CA ALA A 97 11.21 -7.13 6.91
C ALA A 97 11.85 -5.73 7.06
N TYR A 98 11.21 -4.69 6.52
CA TYR A 98 11.64 -3.31 6.70
C TYR A 98 11.62 -2.91 8.18
N GLU A 99 10.52 -3.19 8.87
CA GLU A 99 10.36 -2.89 10.30
C GLU A 99 11.43 -3.57 11.15
N TYR A 100 11.76 -4.85 10.88
CA TYR A 100 12.87 -5.54 11.55
C TYR A 100 14.18 -4.78 11.40
N GLY A 101 14.54 -4.39 10.18
CA GLY A 101 15.78 -3.65 9.92
C GLY A 101 15.81 -2.30 10.65
N ARG A 102 14.68 -1.59 10.72
CA ARG A 102 14.55 -0.33 11.46
C ARG A 102 14.62 -0.53 12.97
N TRP A 103 13.96 -1.57 13.49
CA TRP A 103 13.99 -1.90 14.91
C TRP A 103 15.40 -2.25 15.34
N ASP A 104 16.08 -3.14 14.61
CA ASP A 104 17.46 -3.56 14.88
C ASP A 104 18.41 -2.35 14.88
N ALA A 105 18.28 -1.44 13.90
CA ALA A 105 19.09 -0.22 13.83
C ALA A 105 18.86 0.77 14.98
N LEU A 106 17.71 0.72 15.67
CA LEU A 106 17.40 1.58 16.81
C LEU A 106 17.81 0.97 18.16
N ARG A 107 18.29 -0.29 18.19
CA ARG A 107 18.69 -1.02 19.41
C ARG A 107 20.11 -1.61 19.34
N GLY A 108 20.74 -1.67 18.17
CA GLY A 108 22.18 -1.91 18.01
C GLY A 108 23.01 -0.67 18.32
#